data_AF-A0A969CR47-F1
#
_entry.id   AF-A0A969CR47-F1
#
_cell.length_a   1.000
_cell.length_b   1.000
_cell.length_c   1.000
_cell.angle_alpha   90.00
_cell.angle_beta   90.00
_cell.angle_gamma   90.00
#
_symmetry.space_group_name_H-M   'P 1'
#
loop_
_entity.id
_entity.type
_entity.pdbx_description
1 polymer ?
#
loop_
_entity_poly.entity_id
_entity_poly.type
_entity_poly.pdbx_seq_one_letter_code
_entity_poly.pdbx_strand_id
1 'polypeptide(L)'
;MNSETFFQRYEGMYDSLKVIIESSEKRVLGDNDDLFSENINFFIKSYLITICTYLEAFLQDIAFEYANELNSRLKDADIPHNFVHWRIVKDIKDKELNFNKIDFSVDKKEISDNLSANPYKTIKLFKRQFKSEVQQVLMDENKILRKAFDSQGIFSVCD
;
A
#
# COMPACT_ATOMS: atom_id res chain seq x y z
N MET A 1 6.22 -9.18 16.44
CA MET A 1 5.45 -8.73 15.27
C MET A 1 4.71 -7.46 15.68
N ASN A 2 5.14 -6.29 15.21
CA ASN A 2 4.45 -5.01 15.40
C ASN A 2 3.27 -4.84 14.43
N SER A 3 2.98 -5.82 13.58
CA SER A 3 1.81 -5.81 12.68
C SER A 3 0.49 -5.52 13.39
N GLU A 4 0.32 -6.04 14.62
CA GLU A 4 -0.88 -5.79 15.44
C GLU A 4 -0.93 -4.34 15.93
N THR A 5 0.24 -3.75 16.23
CA THR A 5 0.35 -2.33 16.61
C THR A 5 0.11 -1.39 15.42
N PHE A 6 0.56 -1.76 14.22
CA PHE A 6 0.24 -1.01 13.01
C PHE A 6 -1.25 -1.09 12.71
N PHE A 7 -1.83 -2.30 12.75
CA PHE A 7 -3.26 -2.48 12.52
C PHE A 7 -4.10 -1.61 13.44
N GLN A 8 -3.87 -1.68 14.76
CA GLN A 8 -4.59 -0.85 15.74
C GLN A 8 -4.45 0.65 15.48
N ARG A 9 -3.27 1.11 15.08
CA ARG A 9 -3.04 2.52 14.77
C ARG A 9 -3.86 2.98 13.57
N TYR A 10 -3.79 2.26 12.46
CA TYR A 10 -4.47 2.66 11.22
C TYR A 10 -5.99 2.42 11.31
N GLU A 11 -6.43 1.41 12.06
CA GLU A 11 -7.82 1.20 12.43
C GLU A 11 -8.36 2.40 13.23
N GLY A 12 -7.63 2.86 14.26
CA GLY A 12 -8.03 4.05 15.03
C GLY A 12 -8.10 5.33 14.20
N MET A 13 -7.22 5.50 13.22
CA MET A 13 -7.28 6.62 12.27
C MET A 13 -8.51 6.54 11.36
N TYR A 14 -8.86 5.34 10.89
CA TYR A 14 -10.04 5.10 10.09
C TYR A 14 -11.34 5.34 10.88
N ASP A 15 -11.41 4.84 12.13
CA ASP A 15 -12.56 5.07 13.01
C ASP A 15 -12.76 6.56 13.31
N SER A 16 -11.67 7.30 13.54
CA SER A 16 -11.72 8.74 13.71
C SER A 16 -12.28 9.45 12.48
N LEU A 17 -11.85 9.04 11.28
CA LEU A 17 -12.38 9.57 10.03
C LEU A 17 -13.85 9.23 9.82
N LYS A 18 -14.26 8.02 10.19
CA LYS A 18 -15.66 7.58 10.11
C LYS A 18 -16.58 8.47 10.95
N VAL A 19 -16.18 8.83 12.16
CA VAL A 19 -16.93 9.77 13.01
C VAL A 19 -17.10 11.13 12.32
N ILE A 20 -16.06 11.62 11.64
CA ILE A 20 -16.13 12.88 10.88
C ILE A 20 -17.13 12.75 9.72
N ILE A 21 -17.06 11.67 8.95
CA ILE A 21 -17.97 11.42 7.83
C ILE A 21 -19.42 11.37 8.31
N GLU A 22 -19.70 10.63 9.39
CA GLU A 22 -21.05 10.55 9.99
C GLU A 22 -21.54 11.91 10.49
N SER A 23 -20.66 12.72 11.08
CA SER A 23 -21.00 14.09 11.48
C SER A 23 -21.29 14.99 10.27
N SER A 24 -20.54 14.84 9.18
CA SER A 24 -20.76 15.60 7.95
C SER A 24 -22.03 15.18 7.23
N GLU A 25 -22.36 13.88 7.21
CA GLU A 25 -23.62 13.36 6.68
C GLU A 25 -24.82 13.95 7.45
N LYS A 26 -24.77 13.97 8.79
CA LYS A 26 -25.82 14.58 9.61
C LYS A 26 -26.02 16.07 9.29
N ARG A 27 -24.93 16.81 9.06
CA ARG A 27 -24.99 18.23 8.70
C ARG A 27 -25.58 18.47 7.33
N VAL A 28 -25.39 17.57 6.37
CA VAL A 28 -26.03 17.65 5.04
C VAL A 28 -27.52 17.32 5.13
N LEU A 29 -27.90 16.31 5.92
CA LEU A 29 -29.28 15.81 5.95
C LEU A 29 -30.22 16.57 6.90
N GLY A 30 -29.69 17.16 7.98
CA GLY A 30 -30.50 17.69 9.08
C GLY A 30 -30.54 19.22 9.19
N ASP A 31 -29.40 19.87 9.03
CA ASP A 31 -29.29 21.33 9.10
C ASP A 31 -29.12 21.85 7.65
N ASN A 32 -29.80 22.92 7.25
CA ASN A 32 -29.51 23.60 5.98
C ASN A 32 -28.11 24.24 6.05
N ASP A 33 -27.07 23.41 6.10
CA ASP A 33 -25.67 23.80 6.08
C ASP A 33 -25.27 23.93 4.61
N ASP A 34 -25.50 25.13 4.07
CA ASP A 34 -25.24 25.46 2.67
C ASP A 34 -23.78 25.18 2.30
N LEU A 35 -22.83 25.39 3.23
CA LEU A 35 -21.42 25.09 3.00
C LEU A 35 -21.19 23.60 2.74
N PHE A 36 -21.75 22.72 3.55
CA PHE A 36 -21.61 21.27 3.35
C PHE A 36 -22.40 20.76 2.16
N SER A 37 -23.60 21.30 1.94
CA SER A 37 -24.49 20.89 0.87
C SER A 37 -23.95 21.29 -0.50
N GLU A 38 -23.42 22.51 -0.65
CA GLU A 38 -22.82 23.00 -1.89
C GLU A 38 -21.47 22.32 -2.19
N ASN A 39 -20.74 21.88 -1.17
CA ASN A 39 -19.38 21.35 -1.31
C ASN A 39 -19.26 19.84 -1.02
N ILE A 40 -20.37 19.10 -1.01
CA ILE A 40 -20.38 17.66 -0.66
C ILE A 40 -19.41 16.82 -1.50
N ASN A 41 -19.32 17.14 -2.80
CA ASN A 41 -18.41 16.46 -3.72
C ASN A 41 -16.94 16.68 -3.35
N PHE A 42 -16.58 17.84 -2.83
CA PHE A 42 -15.23 18.13 -2.36
C PHE A 42 -14.91 17.30 -1.12
N PHE A 43 -15.83 17.26 -0.14
CA PHE A 43 -15.64 16.48 1.08
C PHE A 43 -15.52 14.98 0.81
N ILE A 44 -16.41 14.40 0.00
CA ILE A 44 -16.33 12.97 -0.38
C ILE A 44 -14.99 12.64 -1.02
N LYS A 45 -14.52 13.48 -1.96
CA LYS A 45 -13.21 13.30 -2.60
C LYS A 45 -12.06 13.38 -1.58
N SER A 46 -12.12 14.35 -0.66
CA SER A 46 -11.13 14.48 0.42
C SER A 46 -11.10 13.26 1.35
N TYR A 47 -12.26 12.73 1.74
CA TYR A 47 -12.35 11.52 2.55
C TYR A 47 -11.77 10.31 1.83
N LEU A 48 -12.07 10.15 0.54
CA LEU A 48 -11.54 9.04 -0.27
C LEU A 48 -10.01 9.11 -0.36
N ILE A 49 -9.44 10.29 -0.62
CA ILE A 49 -7.98 10.49 -0.64
C ILE A 49 -7.38 10.12 0.72
N THR A 50 -8.04 10.53 1.81
CA THR A 50 -7.59 10.27 3.18
C THR A 50 -7.57 8.78 3.50
N ILE A 51 -8.64 8.04 3.17
CA ILE A 51 -8.72 6.58 3.35
C ILE A 51 -7.61 5.88 2.56
N CYS A 52 -7.42 6.27 1.29
CA CYS A 52 -6.38 5.71 0.44
C CYS A 52 -4.98 5.97 1.01
N THR A 53 -4.75 7.15 1.60
CA THR A 53 -3.47 7.52 2.24
C THR A 53 -3.21 6.66 3.48
N TYR A 54 -4.23 6.42 4.29
CA TYR A 54 -4.10 5.55 5.47
C TYR A 54 -3.79 4.10 5.08
N LEU A 55 -4.48 3.60 4.06
CA LEU A 55 -4.24 2.25 3.54
C LEU A 55 -2.84 2.11 2.94
N GLU A 56 -2.39 3.11 2.18
CA GLU A 56 -1.03 3.14 1.62
C GLU A 56 0.03 3.08 2.72
N ALA A 57 -0.08 3.96 3.72
CA ALA A 57 0.87 4.02 4.82
C ALA A 57 0.91 2.71 5.64
N PHE A 58 -0.25 2.10 5.88
CA PHE A 58 -0.36 0.80 6.53
C PHE A 58 0.39 -0.29 5.77
N LEU A 59 0.13 -0.40 4.46
CA LEU A 59 0.79 -1.40 3.61
C LEU A 59 2.30 -1.17 3.52
N GLN A 60 2.75 0.09 3.47
CA GLN A 60 4.17 0.43 3.47
C GLN A 60 4.86 0.03 4.78
N ASP A 61 4.23 0.30 5.93
CA ASP A 61 4.78 -0.07 7.24
C ASP A 61 4.87 -1.59 7.41
N ILE A 62 3.83 -2.35 7.03
CA ILE A 62 3.87 -3.82 7.05
C ILE A 62 4.96 -4.36 6.13
N ALA A 63 5.02 -3.88 4.90
CA ALA A 63 6.01 -4.33 3.93
C ALA A 63 7.45 -4.06 4.43
N PHE A 64 7.67 -2.91 5.06
CA PHE A 64 8.96 -2.55 5.64
C PHE A 64 9.33 -3.44 6.82
N GLU A 65 8.41 -3.70 7.73
CA GLU A 65 8.68 -4.62 8.85
C GLU A 65 8.99 -6.04 8.35
N TYR A 66 8.21 -6.54 7.39
CA TYR A 66 8.44 -7.86 6.81
C TYR A 66 9.80 -7.95 6.09
N ALA A 67 10.20 -6.90 5.37
CA ALA A 67 11.51 -6.84 4.73
C ALA A 67 12.66 -6.86 5.76
N ASN A 68 12.52 -6.13 6.87
CA ASN A 68 13.52 -6.11 7.95
C ASN A 68 13.63 -7.45 8.67
N GLU A 69 12.50 -8.09 8.97
CA GLU A 69 12.46 -9.43 9.56
C GLU A 69 13.18 -10.45 8.67
N LEU A 70 12.87 -10.45 7.36
CA LEU A 70 13.55 -11.30 6.39
C LEU A 70 15.05 -11.02 6.33
N ASN A 71 15.45 -9.76 6.32
CA ASN A 71 16.86 -9.39 6.29
C ASN A 71 17.58 -9.83 7.57
N SER A 72 16.94 -9.72 8.75
CA SER A 72 17.50 -10.20 10.02
C SER A 72 17.74 -11.70 9.96
N ARG A 73 16.73 -12.48 9.57
CA ARG A 73 16.84 -13.94 9.45
C ARG A 73 17.92 -14.37 8.46
N LEU A 74 18.09 -13.60 7.39
CA LEU A 74 19.09 -13.86 6.38
C LEU A 74 20.51 -13.56 6.88
N LYS A 75 20.68 -12.47 7.64
CA LYS A 75 21.93 -12.14 8.34
C LYS A 75 22.27 -13.19 9.39
N ASP A 76 21.28 -13.68 10.14
CA ASP A 76 21.44 -14.74 11.15
C ASP A 76 21.82 -16.09 10.52
N ALA A 77 21.31 -16.39 9.32
CA ALA A 77 21.64 -17.59 8.58
C ALA A 77 23.05 -17.60 7.96
N ASP A 78 23.76 -16.45 8.02
CA ASP A 78 25.12 -16.24 7.50
C ASP A 78 25.31 -16.72 6.05
N ILE A 79 24.28 -16.51 5.21
CA ILE A 79 24.28 -16.98 3.82
C ILE A 79 25.25 -16.12 3.00
N PRO A 80 26.20 -16.72 2.25
CA PRO A 80 27.09 -15.97 1.38
C PRO A 80 26.32 -15.23 0.27
N HIS A 81 26.60 -13.94 0.10
CA HIS A 81 25.97 -13.10 -0.92
C HIS A 81 26.03 -13.73 -2.31
N ASN A 82 27.19 -14.26 -2.69
CA ASN A 82 27.45 -14.81 -4.01
C ASN A 82 26.50 -15.95 -4.36
N PHE A 83 26.13 -16.78 -3.37
CA PHE A 83 25.23 -17.93 -3.60
C PHE A 83 23.84 -17.47 -4.02
N VAL A 84 23.32 -16.43 -3.39
CA VAL A 84 22.01 -15.87 -3.71
C VAL A 84 22.07 -15.04 -4.99
N HIS A 85 23.15 -14.26 -5.18
CA HIS A 85 23.39 -13.48 -6.38
C HIS A 85 23.40 -14.37 -7.64
N TRP A 86 24.08 -15.52 -7.59
CA TRP A 86 24.11 -16.51 -8.68
C TRP A 86 22.74 -17.08 -9.04
N ARG A 87 21.85 -17.20 -8.06
CA ARG A 87 20.51 -17.74 -8.30
C ARG A 87 19.57 -16.71 -8.93
N ILE A 88 19.76 -15.43 -8.60
CA ILE A 88 18.84 -14.34 -8.97
C ILE A 88 19.30 -13.63 -10.26
N VAL A 89 20.60 -13.39 -10.40
CA VAL A 89 21.18 -12.62 -11.51
C VAL A 89 21.72 -13.58 -12.58
N LYS A 90 21.33 -13.35 -13.84
CA LYS A 90 21.71 -14.22 -14.96
C LYS A 90 23.12 -13.95 -15.51
N ASP A 91 23.60 -12.71 -15.41
CA ASP A 91 24.90 -12.28 -15.90
C ASP A 91 25.71 -11.64 -14.75
N ILE A 92 26.67 -12.39 -14.21
CA ILE A 92 27.51 -11.94 -13.10
C ILE A 92 28.78 -11.30 -13.66
N LYS A 93 29.09 -10.06 -13.25
CA LYS A 93 30.34 -9.40 -13.64
C LYS A 93 31.45 -9.72 -12.64
N ASP A 94 32.70 -9.81 -13.09
CA ASP A 94 33.85 -10.13 -12.22
C ASP A 94 34.01 -9.19 -11.02
N LYS A 95 33.53 -7.93 -11.13
CA LYS A 95 33.56 -6.93 -10.06
C LYS A 95 32.56 -7.22 -8.92
N GLU A 96 31.63 -8.14 -9.12
CA GLU A 96 30.58 -8.51 -8.16
C GLU A 96 30.93 -9.81 -7.40
N LEU A 97 32.10 -10.41 -7.66
CA LEU A 97 32.59 -11.63 -7.01
C LEU A 97 33.24 -11.38 -5.63
N ASN A 98 32.69 -10.46 -4.83
CA ASN A 98 33.21 -10.17 -3.50
C ASN A 98 32.55 -11.07 -2.45
N PHE A 99 33.34 -11.78 -1.65
CA PHE A 99 32.82 -12.59 -0.54
C PHE A 99 32.34 -11.69 0.61
N ASN A 100 31.09 -11.26 0.51
CA ASN A 100 30.42 -10.48 1.55
C ASN A 100 29.25 -11.26 2.14
N LYS A 101 28.89 -10.91 3.37
CA LYS A 101 27.61 -11.31 3.94
C LYS A 101 26.49 -10.66 3.15
N ILE A 102 25.39 -11.38 3.00
CA ILE A 102 24.24 -10.87 2.29
C ILE A 102 23.52 -9.80 3.10
N ASP A 103 23.17 -8.70 2.44
CA ASP A 103 22.33 -7.64 3.01
C ASP A 103 21.26 -7.28 1.98
N PHE A 104 20.00 -7.51 2.35
CA PHE A 104 18.83 -7.05 1.60
C PHE A 104 18.08 -6.00 2.42
N SER A 105 18.79 -5.12 3.11
CA SER A 105 18.17 -3.94 3.72
C SER A 105 17.43 -3.16 2.63
N VAL A 106 16.13 -2.99 2.83
CA VAL A 106 15.28 -2.19 1.93
C VAL A 106 15.01 -0.88 2.63
N ASP A 107 15.23 0.24 1.96
CA ASP A 107 14.90 1.54 2.51
C ASP A 107 13.38 1.78 2.46
N LYS A 108 12.85 2.53 3.44
CA LYS A 108 11.44 2.95 3.43
C LYS A 108 11.06 3.66 2.12
N LYS A 109 12.00 4.41 1.55
CA LYS A 109 11.83 5.10 0.28
C LYS A 109 11.63 4.14 -0.90
N GLU A 110 12.40 3.04 -0.94
CA GLU A 110 12.23 2.03 -2.00
C GLU A 110 10.86 1.38 -1.94
N ILE A 111 10.33 1.18 -0.73
CA ILE A 111 8.97 0.65 -0.53
C ILE A 111 7.92 1.68 -0.95
N SER A 112 8.06 2.95 -0.55
CA SER A 112 7.09 4.00 -0.90
C SER A 112 7.06 4.31 -2.41
N ASP A 113 8.21 4.23 -3.07
CA ASP A 113 8.31 4.49 -4.52
C ASP A 113 7.61 3.38 -5.33
N ASN A 114 7.47 2.20 -4.75
CA ASN A 114 6.92 1.00 -5.37
C ASN A 114 5.45 0.73 -4.97
N LEU A 115 5.09 0.95 -3.71
CA LEU A 115 3.78 0.69 -3.15
C LEU A 115 3.06 2.02 -2.86
N SER A 116 1.99 2.30 -3.61
CA SER A 116 1.27 3.57 -3.50
C SER A 116 -0.25 3.42 -3.45
N ALA A 117 -0.97 4.46 -3.05
CA ALA A 117 -2.43 4.52 -3.06
C ALA A 117 -3.03 4.39 -4.46
N ASN A 118 -2.21 4.45 -5.52
CA ASN A 118 -2.67 4.13 -6.86
C ASN A 118 -2.88 2.61 -6.96
N PRO A 119 -4.15 2.14 -7.03
CA PRO A 119 -4.44 0.72 -7.05
C PRO A 119 -3.72 0.04 -8.21
N TYR A 120 -3.60 0.70 -9.37
CA TYR A 120 -2.94 0.13 -10.55
C TYR A 120 -1.44 -0.09 -10.36
N LYS A 121 -0.73 0.82 -9.68
CA LYS A 121 0.69 0.62 -9.34
C LYS A 121 0.84 -0.55 -8.36
N THR A 122 0.03 -0.56 -7.32
CA THR A 122 0.08 -1.56 -6.25
C THR A 122 -0.31 -2.96 -6.76
N ILE A 123 -1.37 -3.07 -7.57
CA ILE A 123 -1.76 -4.32 -8.24
C ILE A 123 -0.64 -4.82 -9.17
N LYS A 124 0.02 -3.93 -9.92
CA LYS A 124 1.13 -4.32 -10.80
C LYS A 124 2.31 -4.85 -9.98
N LEU A 125 2.55 -4.28 -8.81
CA LEU A 125 3.59 -4.75 -7.88
C LEU A 125 3.26 -6.14 -7.33
N PHE A 126 2.05 -6.33 -6.79
CA PHE A 126 1.57 -7.62 -6.29
C PHE A 126 1.57 -8.69 -7.40
N LYS A 127 1.17 -8.35 -8.62
CA LYS A 127 1.25 -9.26 -9.79
C LYS A 127 2.68 -9.66 -10.16
N ARG A 128 3.66 -8.79 -9.92
CA ARG A 128 5.08 -9.05 -10.22
C ARG A 128 5.73 -9.94 -9.16
N GLN A 129 5.39 -9.73 -7.88
CA GLN A 129 5.99 -10.46 -6.75
C GLN A 129 5.28 -11.78 -6.38
N PHE A 130 3.96 -11.87 -6.55
CA PHE A 130 3.16 -13.03 -6.15
C PHE A 130 2.57 -13.72 -7.39
N LYS A 131 3.39 -14.52 -8.08
CA LYS A 131 2.94 -15.34 -9.22
C LYS A 131 2.24 -16.61 -8.72
N SER A 132 0.94 -16.52 -8.42
CA SER A 132 -0.09 -17.52 -8.83
C SER A 132 -1.39 -17.38 -8.05
N GLU A 133 -1.36 -17.31 -6.71
CA GLU A 133 -2.59 -17.42 -5.89
C GLU A 133 -3.27 -16.07 -5.59
N VAL A 134 -2.47 -15.03 -5.29
CA VAL A 134 -2.97 -13.66 -5.05
C VAL A 134 -3.56 -13.03 -6.31
N GLN A 135 -3.13 -13.51 -7.48
CA GLN A 135 -3.54 -12.99 -8.78
C GLN A 135 -5.03 -13.18 -9.04
N GLN A 136 -5.62 -14.29 -8.56
CA GLN A 136 -7.01 -14.63 -8.86
C GLN A 136 -7.99 -13.84 -7.99
N VAL A 137 -7.70 -13.73 -6.69
CA VAL A 137 -8.46 -12.93 -5.72
C VAL A 137 -8.44 -11.44 -6.09
N LEU A 138 -7.26 -10.89 -6.41
CA LEU A 138 -7.14 -9.48 -6.80
C LEU A 138 -7.83 -9.18 -8.13
N MET A 139 -7.90 -10.12 -9.08
CA MET A 139 -8.54 -9.89 -10.39
C MET A 139 -10.06 -9.87 -10.29
N ASP A 140 -10.65 -10.69 -9.42
CA ASP A 140 -12.11 -10.72 -9.20
C ASP A 140 -12.58 -9.48 -8.44
N GLU A 141 -11.86 -9.07 -7.39
CA GLU A 141 -12.16 -7.83 -6.65
C GLU A 141 -11.89 -6.57 -7.49
N ASN A 142 -10.86 -6.57 -8.35
CA ASN A 142 -10.62 -5.46 -9.28
C ASN A 142 -11.76 -5.24 -10.27
N LYS A 143 -12.48 -6.30 -10.65
CA LYS A 143 -13.62 -6.19 -11.56
C LYS A 143 -14.79 -5.46 -10.90
N ILE A 144 -14.96 -5.65 -9.59
CA ILE A 144 -15.96 -4.99 -8.75
C ILE A 144 -15.54 -3.54 -8.50
N LEU A 145 -14.29 -3.30 -8.08
CA LEU A 145 -13.75 -1.96 -7.85
C LEU A 145 -13.79 -1.12 -9.14
N ARG A 146 -13.37 -1.67 -10.28
CA ARG A 146 -13.48 -0.96 -11.59
C ARG A 146 -14.91 -0.57 -11.90
N LYS A 147 -15.87 -1.48 -11.74
CA LYS A 147 -17.30 -1.14 -11.93
C LYS A 147 -17.74 -0.02 -10.99
N ALA A 148 -17.31 -0.04 -9.73
CA ALA A 148 -17.64 1.00 -8.75
C ALA A 148 -17.02 2.37 -9.13
N PHE A 149 -15.73 2.41 -9.46
CA PHE A 149 -15.02 3.64 -9.83
C PHE A 149 -15.47 4.23 -11.19
N ASP A 150 -15.75 3.37 -12.18
CA ASP A 150 -16.23 3.81 -13.50
C ASP A 150 -17.68 4.30 -13.45
N SER A 151 -18.52 3.72 -12.57
CA SER A 151 -19.92 4.13 -12.40
C SER A 151 -20.10 5.49 -11.70
N GLN A 152 -19.09 5.95 -10.96
CA GLN A 152 -19.13 7.20 -10.18
C GLN A 152 -18.38 8.38 -10.83
N GLY A 153 -17.79 8.22 -12.02
CA GLY A 153 -17.10 9.32 -12.72
C GLY A 153 -15.91 9.92 -11.95
N ILE A 154 -15.28 9.14 -11.06
CA ILE A 154 -14.21 9.61 -10.15
C ILE A 154 -12.90 9.93 -10.91
N PHE A 155 -12.76 9.46 -12.16
CA PHE A 155 -11.53 9.58 -12.96
C PHE A 155 -11.20 10.98 -13.48
N SER A 156 -12.08 11.99 -13.39
CA SER A 156 -11.76 13.34 -13.89
C SER A 156 -10.95 14.23 -12.92
N VAL A 157 -10.47 13.67 -11.80
CA VAL A 157 -9.87 14.46 -10.69
C VAL A 157 -8.42 14.07 -10.39
N CYS A 158 -7.87 13.07 -11.08
CA CYS A 158 -6.50 12.57 -10.84
C CYS A 158 -5.57 12.77 -12.04
N ASP A 159 -5.77 13.85 -12.81
CA ASP A 159 -4.77 14.41 -13.71
C ASP A 159 -4.15 15.67 -13.10
#